data_AF-A0A1J9R482-F1
#
_entry.id   AF-A0A1J9R482-F1
#
_cell.length_a   1.000
_cell.length_b   1.000
_cell.length_c   1.000
_cell.angle_alpha   90.00
_cell.angle_beta   90.00
_cell.angle_gamma   90.00
#
_symmetry.space_group_name_H-M   'P 1'
#
loop_
_entity.id
_entity.type
_entity.pdbx_description
1 polymer ?
#
loop_
_entity_poly.entity_id
_entity_poly.type
_entity_poly.pdbx_seq_one_letter_code
_entity_poly.pdbx_strand_id
1 'polypeptide(L)'
;MPLDRIYLTRHGHRLNWTIDLSTGTYHSMYPTPTGIPVDPILTGPGVRQSHELAAHINSDEFFPKPCRVYSSPFYRCLQTIQPTVEALKARQELEQKPYVDLNVRVENGVGEWFGSSSSFTHPAPASPEALQTHFPTLLSYSDVETNPTSPHATYKPHIYPSPNGENIAGLHDRVATTLEAIITQVDAELEAYERENPSEAKQSHAILICTHAAPLIAMGRALTGNMPEDTCVEDFRPFTASLSTFVRRVGSGAGDGDGNRDRDRDRDRYVDGSDVDVISGNKVPRWQGGVGVGGGWNCVGNGECGF
;
A
#
# COMPACT_ATOMS: atom_id res chain seq x y z
N MET A 1 18.02 2.91 6.15
CA MET A 1 16.82 2.88 5.28
C MET A 1 17.18 2.38 3.89
N PRO A 2 17.27 1.05 3.71
CA PRO A 2 17.62 0.37 2.47
C PRO A 2 16.49 0.34 1.42
N LEU A 3 15.22 0.48 1.81
CA LEU A 3 14.13 0.55 0.82
C LEU A 3 14.16 1.92 0.13
N ASP A 4 14.44 1.98 -1.17
CA ASP A 4 14.50 3.26 -1.91
C ASP A 4 13.34 3.50 -2.89
N ARG A 5 12.56 2.45 -3.20
CA ARG A 5 11.52 2.51 -4.22
C ARG A 5 10.17 2.02 -3.71
N ILE A 6 9.12 2.76 -4.00
CA ILE A 6 7.73 2.29 -3.82
C ILE A 6 7.01 2.43 -5.15
N TYR A 7 6.42 1.33 -5.60
CA TYR A 7 5.49 1.31 -6.72
C TYR A 7 4.07 1.21 -6.20
N LEU A 8 3.20 2.13 -6.62
CA LEU A 8 1.78 2.09 -6.35
C LEU A 8 1.03 1.75 -7.62
N THR A 9 0.07 0.83 -7.53
CA THR A 9 -0.86 0.56 -8.62
C THR A 9 -2.30 0.53 -8.11
N ARG A 10 -3.21 1.02 -8.94
CA ARG A 10 -4.65 0.84 -8.73
C ARG A 10 -5.07 -0.46 -9.40
N HIS A 11 -6.04 -1.16 -8.82
CA HIS A 11 -6.70 -2.27 -9.50
C HIS A 11 -7.11 -1.95 -10.95
N GLY A 12 -7.21 -2.98 -11.81
CA GLY A 12 -7.68 -2.88 -13.18
C GLY A 12 -9.16 -2.50 -13.32
N HIS A 13 -9.63 -2.32 -14.54
CA HIS A 13 -11.03 -1.97 -14.82
C HIS A 13 -12.00 -3.05 -14.31
N ARG A 14 -12.95 -2.67 -13.45
CA ARG A 14 -13.83 -3.58 -12.69
C ARG A 14 -15.30 -3.50 -13.10
N LEU A 15 -16.07 -4.53 -12.76
CA LEU A 15 -17.53 -4.42 -12.73
C LEU A 15 -17.96 -3.43 -11.63
N ASN A 16 -19.16 -2.85 -11.77
CA ASN A 16 -19.68 -1.85 -10.84
C ASN A 16 -20.52 -2.48 -9.71
N TRP A 17 -20.74 -1.67 -8.67
CA TRP A 17 -21.73 -1.90 -7.63
C TRP A 17 -22.46 -0.59 -7.36
N THR A 18 -23.61 -0.67 -6.70
CA THR A 18 -24.39 0.48 -6.22
C THR A 18 -24.67 0.35 -4.74
N ILE A 19 -25.07 1.44 -4.11
CA ILE A 19 -25.54 1.47 -2.72
C ILE A 19 -26.88 2.19 -2.65
N ASP A 20 -27.81 1.63 -1.88
CA ASP A 20 -28.97 2.35 -1.40
C ASP A 20 -28.58 3.07 -0.10
N LEU A 21 -28.40 4.39 -0.18
CA LEU A 21 -27.97 5.22 0.95
C LEU A 21 -29.00 5.27 2.10
N SER A 22 -30.27 4.99 1.82
CA SER A 22 -31.31 5.00 2.86
C SER A 22 -31.27 3.77 3.75
N THR A 23 -30.85 2.62 3.20
CA THR A 23 -30.78 1.34 3.91
C THR A 23 -29.34 0.90 4.21
N GLY A 24 -28.34 1.49 3.56
CA GLY A 24 -26.95 1.03 3.61
C GLY A 24 -26.70 -0.24 2.81
N THR A 25 -27.67 -0.69 1.99
CA THR A 25 -27.57 -1.96 1.28
C THR A 25 -26.76 -1.79 0.00
N TYR A 26 -25.74 -2.63 -0.17
CA TYR A 26 -24.94 -2.69 -1.38
C TYR A 26 -25.46 -3.74 -2.35
N HIS A 27 -25.43 -3.41 -3.64
CA HIS A 27 -25.85 -4.30 -4.71
C HIS A 27 -24.76 -4.42 -5.77
N SER A 28 -24.35 -5.66 -6.04
CA SER A 28 -23.53 -5.97 -7.21
C SER A 28 -24.43 -6.30 -8.40
N MET A 29 -24.05 -5.87 -9.60
CA MET A 29 -24.79 -6.22 -10.81
C MET A 29 -24.69 -7.72 -11.15
N TYR A 30 -23.58 -8.34 -10.73
CA TYR A 30 -23.30 -9.76 -10.93
C TYR A 30 -22.84 -10.38 -9.60
N PRO A 31 -23.01 -11.71 -9.40
CA PRO A 31 -22.45 -12.40 -8.25
C PRO A 31 -20.94 -12.16 -8.11
N THR A 32 -20.50 -11.86 -6.89
CA THR A 32 -19.08 -11.71 -6.59
C THR A 32 -18.50 -13.04 -6.09
N PRO A 33 -17.23 -13.37 -6.38
CA PRO A 33 -16.62 -14.62 -5.94
C PRO A 33 -16.65 -14.81 -4.43
N THR A 34 -16.49 -13.71 -3.68
CA THR A 34 -16.49 -13.69 -2.22
C THR A 34 -17.88 -13.58 -1.61
N GLY A 35 -18.93 -13.40 -2.43
CA GLY A 35 -20.30 -13.11 -1.98
C GLY A 35 -20.48 -11.69 -1.42
N ILE A 36 -19.41 -10.89 -1.33
CA ILE A 36 -19.43 -9.52 -0.79
C ILE A 36 -19.79 -8.55 -1.93
N PRO A 37 -20.85 -7.73 -1.82
CA PRO A 37 -21.33 -6.91 -2.95
C PRO A 37 -20.36 -5.85 -3.48
N VAL A 38 -19.49 -5.31 -2.62
CA VAL A 38 -18.47 -4.29 -2.97
C VAL A 38 -17.16 -4.90 -3.47
N ASP A 39 -17.16 -6.20 -3.75
CA ASP A 39 -15.98 -6.95 -4.13
C ASP A 39 -16.09 -7.62 -5.52
N PRO A 40 -16.40 -6.87 -6.58
CA PRO A 40 -16.55 -7.38 -7.92
C PRO A 40 -15.19 -7.78 -8.52
N ILE A 41 -15.27 -8.65 -9.54
CA ILE A 41 -14.13 -9.00 -10.38
C ILE A 41 -13.74 -7.87 -11.35
N LEU A 42 -12.56 -8.02 -11.94
CA LEU A 42 -12.15 -7.29 -13.13
C LEU A 42 -13.02 -7.65 -14.33
N THR A 43 -13.22 -6.67 -15.21
CA THR A 43 -13.78 -6.88 -16.56
C THR A 43 -12.74 -7.51 -17.49
N GLY A 44 -13.16 -7.97 -18.68
CA GLY A 44 -12.22 -8.44 -19.70
C GLY A 44 -11.07 -7.45 -20.03
N PRO A 45 -11.36 -6.15 -20.25
CA PRO A 45 -10.31 -5.13 -20.34
C PRO A 45 -9.43 -5.02 -19.09
N GLY A 46 -10.00 -5.11 -17.89
CA GLY A 46 -9.25 -5.07 -16.64
C GLY A 46 -8.29 -6.25 -16.46
N VAL A 47 -8.66 -7.43 -16.94
CA VAL A 47 -7.78 -8.60 -16.96
C VAL A 47 -6.65 -8.41 -17.97
N ARG A 48 -6.89 -7.80 -19.14
CA ARG A 48 -5.78 -7.47 -20.06
C ARG A 48 -4.79 -6.49 -19.45
N GLN A 49 -5.32 -5.43 -18.82
CA GLN A 49 -4.52 -4.45 -18.09
C GLN A 49 -3.63 -5.08 -17.01
N SER A 50 -4.11 -6.10 -16.29
CA SER A 50 -3.28 -6.79 -15.28
C SER A 50 -2.12 -7.59 -15.90
N HIS A 51 -2.33 -8.19 -17.08
CA HIS A 51 -1.27 -8.86 -17.83
C HIS A 51 -0.26 -7.89 -18.44
N GLU A 52 -0.72 -6.74 -18.96
CA GLU A 52 0.14 -5.66 -19.47
C GLU A 52 1.04 -5.10 -18.36
N LEU A 53 0.46 -4.82 -17.18
CA LEU A 53 1.20 -4.42 -15.99
C LEU A 53 2.25 -5.47 -15.58
N ALA A 54 1.89 -6.76 -15.62
CA ALA A 54 2.81 -7.85 -15.30
C ALA A 54 3.97 -7.96 -16.29
N ALA A 55 3.69 -7.83 -17.60
CA ALA A 55 4.71 -7.83 -18.63
C ALA A 55 5.67 -6.65 -18.45
N HIS A 56 5.15 -5.46 -18.15
CA HIS A 56 5.95 -4.28 -17.87
C HIS A 56 6.85 -4.47 -16.64
N ILE A 57 6.28 -4.83 -15.49
CA ILE A 57 7.04 -5.01 -14.24
C ILE A 57 8.04 -6.15 -14.35
N ASN A 58 7.78 -7.19 -15.15
CA ASN A 58 8.70 -8.32 -15.34
C ASN A 58 9.71 -8.14 -16.49
N SER A 59 9.64 -7.06 -17.28
CA SER A 59 10.58 -6.75 -18.38
C SER A 59 12.01 -6.53 -17.90
N ASP A 60 13.05 -6.75 -18.72
CA ASP A 60 14.43 -6.58 -18.24
C ASP A 60 14.80 -5.11 -17.96
N GLU A 61 14.10 -4.17 -18.59
CA GLU A 61 14.31 -2.73 -18.43
C GLU A 61 13.72 -2.19 -17.11
N PHE A 62 12.72 -2.87 -16.53
CA PHE A 62 12.09 -2.44 -15.30
C PHE A 62 12.97 -2.76 -14.08
N PHE A 63 13.57 -1.75 -13.47
CA PHE A 63 14.45 -1.91 -12.31
C PHE A 63 14.28 -0.75 -11.31
N PRO A 64 14.39 -1.00 -9.99
CA PRO A 64 14.49 -2.30 -9.30
C PRO A 64 13.19 -3.12 -9.36
N LYS A 65 13.30 -4.46 -9.29
CA LYS A 65 12.15 -5.34 -9.12
C LYS A 65 11.60 -5.25 -7.69
N PRO A 66 10.27 -5.37 -7.48
CA PRO A 66 9.71 -5.49 -6.14
C PRO A 66 10.27 -6.71 -5.41
N CYS A 67 10.81 -6.51 -4.21
CA CYS A 67 11.23 -7.60 -3.32
C CYS A 67 10.12 -7.99 -2.33
N ARG A 68 9.11 -7.13 -2.10
CA ARG A 68 7.89 -7.41 -1.36
C ARG A 68 6.67 -6.91 -2.12
N VAL A 69 5.54 -7.55 -1.91
CA VAL A 69 4.25 -7.17 -2.52
C VAL A 69 3.18 -7.06 -1.45
N TYR A 70 2.50 -5.91 -1.44
CA TYR A 70 1.35 -5.64 -0.59
C TYR A 70 0.11 -5.44 -1.45
N SER A 71 -1.04 -5.89 -0.95
CA SER A 71 -2.31 -5.67 -1.64
C SER A 71 -3.41 -5.39 -0.66
N SER A 72 -4.33 -4.51 -1.08
CA SER A 72 -5.66 -4.49 -0.49
C SER A 72 -6.31 -5.88 -0.56
N PRO A 73 -7.09 -6.27 0.47
CA PRO A 73 -7.77 -7.57 0.51
C PRO A 73 -8.95 -7.70 -0.46
N PHE A 74 -9.38 -6.63 -1.14
CA PHE A 74 -10.45 -6.74 -2.13
C PHE A 74 -9.99 -7.57 -3.34
N TYR A 75 -10.84 -8.50 -3.77
CA TYR A 75 -10.61 -9.47 -4.84
C TYR A 75 -10.00 -8.84 -6.09
N ARG A 76 -10.54 -7.69 -6.54
CA ARG A 76 -10.04 -6.97 -7.72
C ARG A 76 -8.56 -6.56 -7.62
N CYS A 77 -8.06 -6.24 -6.43
CA CYS A 77 -6.66 -5.87 -6.24
C CYS A 77 -5.76 -7.09 -6.38
N LEU A 78 -6.10 -8.19 -5.69
CA LEU A 78 -5.39 -9.47 -5.81
C LEU A 78 -5.41 -10.01 -7.23
N GLN A 79 -6.57 -9.96 -7.91
CA GLN A 79 -6.71 -10.33 -9.31
C GLN A 79 -5.84 -9.45 -10.24
N THR A 80 -5.64 -8.17 -9.90
CA THR A 80 -4.81 -7.26 -10.69
C THR A 80 -3.33 -7.61 -10.58
N ILE A 81 -2.83 -7.92 -9.37
CA ILE A 81 -1.40 -8.24 -9.20
C ILE A 81 -1.07 -9.70 -9.44
N GLN A 82 -2.06 -10.59 -9.56
CA GLN A 82 -1.81 -12.02 -9.69
C GLN A 82 -0.82 -12.37 -10.81
N PRO A 83 -1.00 -11.88 -12.06
CA PRO A 83 -0.05 -12.19 -13.14
C PRO A 83 1.34 -11.60 -12.88
N THR A 84 1.43 -10.45 -12.19
CA THR A 84 2.71 -9.81 -11.84
C THR A 84 3.48 -10.66 -10.84
N VAL A 85 2.82 -11.11 -9.77
CA VAL A 85 3.45 -11.91 -8.72
C VAL A 85 3.89 -13.27 -9.24
N GLU A 86 3.05 -13.94 -10.04
CA GLU A 86 3.39 -15.23 -10.64
C GLU A 86 4.61 -15.11 -11.58
N ALA A 87 4.67 -14.06 -12.41
CA ALA A 87 5.82 -13.79 -13.27
C ALA A 87 7.11 -13.51 -12.47
N LEU A 88 7.01 -12.71 -11.40
CA LEU A 88 8.15 -12.42 -10.53
C LEU A 88 8.60 -13.67 -9.74
N LYS A 89 7.68 -14.54 -9.31
CA LYS A 89 8.01 -15.81 -8.65
C LYS A 89 8.79 -16.74 -9.59
N ALA A 90 8.34 -16.89 -10.83
CA ALA A 90 9.05 -17.67 -11.85
C ALA A 90 10.46 -17.12 -12.15
N ARG A 91 10.60 -15.78 -12.22
CA ARG A 91 11.92 -15.13 -12.32
C ARG A 91 12.79 -15.43 -11.10
N GLN A 92 12.22 -15.35 -9.91
CA GLN A 92 12.93 -15.57 -8.65
C GLN A 92 13.38 -17.02 -8.44
N GLU A 93 12.71 -18.02 -9.02
CA GLU A 93 13.20 -19.41 -9.05
C GLU A 93 14.58 -19.53 -9.74
N LEU A 94 14.86 -18.65 -10.70
CA LEU A 94 16.13 -18.56 -11.41
C LEU A 94 17.14 -17.64 -10.68
N GLU A 95 16.70 -16.47 -10.23
CA GLU A 95 17.58 -15.46 -9.61
C GLU A 95 17.98 -15.81 -8.16
N GLN A 96 17.16 -16.57 -7.44
CA GLN A 96 17.41 -17.11 -6.09
C GLN A 96 17.90 -16.07 -5.09
N LYS A 97 17.43 -14.82 -5.19
CA LYS A 97 17.80 -13.72 -4.28
C LYS A 97 17.20 -13.95 -2.89
N PRO A 98 17.99 -14.24 -1.85
CA PRO A 98 17.46 -14.66 -0.54
C PRO A 98 16.64 -13.56 0.16
N TYR A 99 16.88 -12.29 -0.16
CA TYR A 99 16.12 -11.18 0.41
C TYR A 99 14.75 -10.96 -0.24
N VAL A 100 14.35 -11.71 -1.27
CA VAL A 100 13.08 -11.53 -2.00
C VAL A 100 12.00 -12.49 -1.48
N ASP A 101 10.83 -11.95 -1.15
CA ASP A 101 9.64 -12.65 -0.67
C ASP A 101 8.42 -12.09 -1.40
N LEU A 102 7.88 -12.91 -2.30
CA LEU A 102 6.79 -12.56 -3.19
C LEU A 102 5.45 -13.16 -2.75
N ASN A 103 5.37 -13.72 -1.54
CA ASN A 103 4.06 -14.00 -0.95
C ASN A 103 3.38 -12.67 -0.62
N VAL A 104 2.14 -12.52 -1.09
CA VAL A 104 1.44 -11.24 -0.99
C VAL A 104 1.05 -10.97 0.46
N ARG A 105 1.50 -9.83 0.99
CA ARG A 105 1.12 -9.30 2.29
C ARG A 105 -0.21 -8.57 2.16
N VAL A 106 -1.29 -9.23 2.57
CA VAL A 106 -2.66 -8.67 2.50
C VAL A 106 -2.82 -7.63 3.59
N GLU A 107 -2.94 -6.36 3.22
CA GLU A 107 -2.96 -5.23 4.14
C GLU A 107 -4.31 -4.49 4.10
N ASN A 108 -5.04 -4.53 5.20
CA ASN A 108 -6.34 -3.87 5.34
C ASN A 108 -6.20 -2.34 5.36
N GLY A 109 -5.09 -1.81 5.87
CA GLY A 109 -4.81 -0.39 5.94
C GLY A 109 -4.64 0.29 4.58
N VAL A 110 -4.42 -0.48 3.51
CA VAL A 110 -4.43 0.00 2.11
C VAL A 110 -5.74 -0.33 1.37
N GLY A 111 -6.77 -0.73 2.13
CA GLY A 111 -8.10 -1.06 1.66
C GLY A 111 -8.87 0.13 1.08
N GLU A 112 -10.00 -0.20 0.42
CA GLU A 112 -10.91 0.77 -0.20
C GLU A 112 -11.36 1.84 0.79
N TRP A 113 -11.68 3.02 0.27
CA TRP A 113 -12.29 4.07 1.07
C TRP A 113 -13.82 4.03 0.96
N PHE A 114 -14.47 3.92 2.12
CA PHE A 114 -15.89 4.19 2.25
C PHE A 114 -16.08 5.48 3.05
N GLY A 115 -16.90 6.39 2.54
CA GLY A 115 -17.23 7.63 3.23
C GLY A 115 -18.00 7.38 4.52
N SER A 116 -17.76 8.21 5.54
CA SER A 116 -18.38 8.05 6.86
C SER A 116 -19.91 7.89 6.83
N SER A 117 -20.40 6.94 7.60
CA SER A 117 -21.81 6.68 7.86
C SER A 117 -22.08 6.54 9.35
N SER A 118 -23.11 7.20 9.85
CA SER A 118 -23.63 7.01 11.21
C SER A 118 -24.78 6.00 11.28
N SER A 119 -25.24 5.50 10.14
CA SER A 119 -26.52 4.79 10.01
C SER A 119 -26.36 3.32 9.62
N PHE A 120 -25.19 2.92 9.11
CA PHE A 120 -24.88 1.55 8.72
C PHE A 120 -23.37 1.32 8.69
N THR A 121 -22.96 0.06 8.70
CA THR A 121 -21.57 -0.35 8.50
C THR A 121 -21.32 -0.76 7.05
N HIS A 122 -20.10 -0.54 6.56
CA HIS A 122 -19.67 -0.99 5.25
C HIS A 122 -19.23 -2.46 5.28
N PRO A 123 -19.39 -3.21 4.18
CA PRO A 123 -18.91 -4.57 4.12
C PRO A 123 -17.38 -4.63 4.29
N ALA A 124 -16.93 -5.47 5.23
CA ALA A 124 -15.53 -5.84 5.34
C ALA A 124 -15.11 -6.67 4.11
N PRO A 125 -13.82 -6.67 3.74
CA PRO A 125 -13.30 -7.60 2.74
C PRO A 125 -13.37 -9.06 3.24
N ALA A 126 -13.18 -10.01 2.33
CA ALA A 126 -13.18 -11.43 2.67
C ALA A 126 -12.04 -11.80 3.63
N SER A 127 -12.22 -12.89 4.38
CA SER A 127 -11.18 -13.39 5.29
C SER A 127 -9.96 -13.92 4.51
N PRO A 128 -8.77 -13.97 5.14
CA PRO A 128 -7.58 -14.54 4.52
C PRO A 128 -7.80 -15.96 3.96
N GLU A 129 -8.54 -16.81 4.68
CA GLU A 129 -8.83 -18.19 4.29
C GLU A 129 -9.71 -18.25 3.03
N ALA A 130 -10.72 -17.38 2.95
CA ALA A 130 -11.58 -17.27 1.76
C ALA A 130 -10.76 -16.75 0.56
N LEU A 131 -9.95 -15.71 0.76
CA LEU A 131 -9.10 -15.14 -0.30
C LEU A 131 -8.08 -16.14 -0.82
N GLN A 132 -7.50 -16.95 0.05
CA GLN A 132 -6.54 -17.97 -0.34
C GLN A 132 -7.16 -19.06 -1.22
N THR A 133 -8.42 -19.44 -0.96
CA THR A 133 -9.14 -20.38 -1.82
C THR A 133 -9.22 -19.86 -3.26
N HIS A 134 -9.28 -18.54 -3.44
CA HIS A 134 -9.32 -17.89 -4.74
C HIS A 134 -7.92 -17.59 -5.33
N PHE A 135 -6.91 -17.32 -4.49
CA PHE A 135 -5.57 -16.90 -4.91
C PHE A 135 -4.44 -17.74 -4.26
N PRO A 136 -4.43 -19.07 -4.44
CA PRO A 136 -3.47 -19.95 -3.78
C PRO A 136 -2.01 -19.68 -4.21
N THR A 137 -1.81 -19.14 -5.41
CA THR A 137 -0.47 -18.78 -5.93
C THR A 137 0.08 -17.51 -5.28
N LEU A 138 -0.78 -16.66 -4.70
CA LEU A 138 -0.39 -15.41 -4.03
C LEU A 138 -0.18 -15.60 -2.54
N LEU A 139 -1.04 -16.42 -1.92
CA LEU A 139 -1.16 -16.56 -0.47
C LEU A 139 -0.72 -17.98 -0.08
N SER A 140 0.58 -18.16 0.17
CA SER A 140 1.12 -19.44 0.62
C SER A 140 0.89 -19.65 2.12
N TYR A 141 0.44 -20.85 2.51
CA TYR A 141 0.79 -21.41 3.82
C TYR A 141 2.17 -22.04 3.64
N SER A 142 3.26 -21.44 4.10
CA SER A 142 4.41 -22.32 4.36
C SER A 142 4.18 -22.96 5.72
N ASP A 143 3.96 -24.27 5.70
CA ASP A 143 4.11 -25.25 6.77
C ASP A 143 4.69 -24.72 8.09
N VAL A 144 3.80 -24.34 9.01
CA VAL A 144 4.14 -24.06 10.42
C VAL A 144 4.78 -25.30 11.08
N GLU A 145 4.62 -26.49 10.50
CA GLU A 145 5.11 -27.75 11.09
C GLU A 145 6.54 -28.16 10.71
N THR A 146 7.11 -27.67 9.60
CA THR A 146 8.42 -28.19 9.12
C THR A 146 9.60 -27.25 9.32
N ASN A 147 9.37 -25.95 9.60
CA ASN A 147 10.47 -25.02 9.86
C ASN A 147 10.07 -23.86 10.79
N PRO A 148 10.38 -23.92 12.10
CA PRO A 148 10.03 -22.86 13.06
C PRO A 148 10.78 -21.54 12.85
N THR A 149 11.72 -21.49 11.90
CA THR A 149 12.40 -20.27 11.45
C THR A 149 11.85 -19.72 10.12
N SER A 150 10.80 -20.33 9.56
CA SER A 150 10.12 -19.77 8.38
C SER A 150 9.48 -18.42 8.74
N PRO A 151 9.84 -17.31 8.07
CA PRO A 151 9.27 -15.99 8.34
C PRO A 151 7.80 -15.85 7.92
N HIS A 152 7.17 -16.91 7.40
CA HIS A 152 5.78 -16.91 6.92
C HIS A 152 4.74 -17.17 8.02
N ALA A 153 4.91 -16.54 9.19
CA ALA A 153 3.75 -16.29 10.04
C ALA A 153 2.76 -15.47 9.22
N THR A 154 1.49 -15.90 9.14
CA THR A 154 0.40 -15.20 8.43
C THR A 154 0.52 -13.69 8.65
N TYR A 155 0.86 -12.93 7.60
CA TYR A 155 1.04 -11.48 7.69
C TYR A 155 -0.17 -10.86 8.36
N LYS A 156 0.07 -10.04 9.39
CA LYS A 156 -0.99 -9.34 10.12
C LYS A 156 -1.08 -7.90 9.62
N PRO A 157 -2.26 -7.47 9.16
CA PRO A 157 -2.50 -6.07 8.83
C PRO A 157 -2.13 -5.13 9.97
N HIS A 158 -1.47 -4.02 9.66
CA HIS A 158 -1.10 -3.01 10.66
C HIS A 158 -2.32 -2.22 11.13
N ILE A 159 -3.24 -1.92 10.21
CA ILE A 159 -4.41 -1.08 10.46
C ILE A 159 -5.66 -1.70 9.86
N TYR A 160 -6.78 -1.61 10.57
CA TYR A 160 -8.09 -1.95 10.04
C TYR A 160 -8.91 -0.68 9.85
N PRO A 161 -9.43 -0.41 8.63
CA PRO A 161 -10.32 0.72 8.40
C PRO A 161 -11.57 0.66 9.29
N SER A 162 -12.12 1.82 9.64
CA SER A 162 -13.37 1.92 10.39
C SER A 162 -14.52 1.22 9.65
N PRO A 163 -15.30 0.33 10.29
CA PRO A 163 -16.50 -0.24 9.69
C PRO A 163 -17.57 0.80 9.33
N ASN A 164 -17.54 1.97 9.99
CA ASN A 164 -18.46 3.08 9.73
C ASN A 164 -17.91 4.05 8.67
N GLY A 165 -16.81 3.70 8.00
CA GLY A 165 -16.18 4.55 7.00
C GLY A 165 -15.40 5.71 7.62
N GLU A 166 -14.81 6.52 6.75
CA GLU A 166 -13.83 7.53 7.10
C GLU A 166 -14.16 8.84 6.38
N ASN A 167 -13.92 9.97 7.03
CA ASN A 167 -13.87 11.24 6.32
C ASN A 167 -12.54 11.34 5.56
N ILE A 168 -12.34 12.41 4.79
CA ILE A 168 -11.14 12.57 3.98
C ILE A 168 -9.87 12.61 4.84
N ALA A 169 -9.89 13.29 5.99
CA ALA A 169 -8.73 13.34 6.89
C ALA A 169 -8.39 11.94 7.45
N GLY A 170 -9.40 11.22 7.93
CA GLY A 170 -9.25 9.86 8.47
C GLY A 170 -8.69 8.88 7.44
N LEU A 171 -9.08 9.00 6.16
CA LEU A 171 -8.45 8.23 5.07
C LEU A 171 -6.95 8.50 4.98
N HIS A 172 -6.54 9.78 4.97
CA HIS A 172 -5.12 10.14 4.85
C HIS A 172 -4.32 9.67 6.06
N ASP A 173 -4.86 9.83 7.27
CA ASP A 173 -4.17 9.41 8.49
C ASP A 173 -4.08 7.89 8.61
N ARG A 174 -5.11 7.14 8.18
CA ARG A 174 -5.03 5.68 8.05
C ARG A 174 -3.89 5.30 7.13
N VAL A 175 -3.87 5.79 5.88
CA VAL A 175 -2.87 5.35 4.91
C VAL A 175 -1.47 5.80 5.30
N ALA A 176 -1.31 6.98 5.92
CA ALA A 176 -0.02 7.43 6.44
C ALA A 176 0.48 6.49 7.54
N THR A 177 -0.39 6.14 8.50
CA THR A 177 -0.04 5.21 9.59
C THR A 177 0.30 3.82 9.04
N THR A 178 -0.46 3.31 8.07
CA THR A 178 -0.17 2.03 7.42
C THR A 178 1.16 2.05 6.65
N LEU A 179 1.42 3.10 5.86
CA LEU A 179 2.65 3.20 5.09
C LEU A 179 3.87 3.34 5.99
N GLU A 180 3.80 4.12 7.08
CA GLU A 180 4.87 4.22 8.07
C GLU A 180 5.24 2.85 8.64
N ALA A 181 4.22 2.05 9.01
CA ALA A 181 4.42 0.71 9.54
C ALA A 181 5.01 -0.26 8.50
N ILE A 182 4.50 -0.26 7.26
CA ILE A 182 5.06 -1.05 6.15
C ILE A 182 6.52 -0.68 5.89
N ILE A 183 6.81 0.61 5.76
CA ILE A 183 8.16 1.10 5.44
C ILE A 183 9.13 0.72 6.56
N THR A 184 8.74 0.95 7.82
CA THR A 184 9.55 0.58 8.99
C THR A 184 9.85 -0.91 9.02
N GLN A 185 8.84 -1.75 8.77
CA GLN A 185 9.02 -3.20 8.75
C GLN A 185 9.98 -3.64 7.62
N VAL A 186 9.79 -3.13 6.40
CA VAL A 186 10.62 -3.50 5.25
C VAL A 186 12.05 -2.98 5.40
N ASP A 187 12.24 -1.76 5.90
CA ASP A 187 13.57 -1.23 6.20
C ASP A 187 14.28 -2.12 7.23
N ALA A 188 13.62 -2.54 8.31
CA ALA A 188 14.21 -3.43 9.31
C ALA A 188 14.58 -4.83 8.76
N GLU A 189 13.71 -5.43 7.94
CA GLU A 189 13.97 -6.71 7.26
C GLU A 189 15.22 -6.62 6.37
N LEU A 190 15.31 -5.56 5.56
CA LEU A 190 16.41 -5.35 4.63
C LEU A 190 17.72 -4.95 5.35
N GLU A 191 17.66 -4.14 6.43
CA GLU A 191 18.85 -3.79 7.22
C GLU A 191 19.43 -5.02 7.92
N ALA A 192 18.58 -5.93 8.40
CA ALA A 192 19.03 -7.21 8.93
C ALA A 192 19.74 -8.04 7.86
N TYR A 193 19.18 -8.10 6.65
CA TYR A 193 19.80 -8.78 5.52
C TYR A 193 21.16 -8.17 5.12
N GLU A 194 21.24 -6.85 4.96
CA GLU A 194 22.48 -6.15 4.59
C GLU A 194 23.58 -6.31 5.65
N ARG A 195 23.21 -6.33 6.93
CA ARG A 195 24.14 -6.59 8.04
C ARG A 195 24.75 -7.99 7.96
N GLU A 196 23.98 -8.97 7.50
CA GLU A 196 24.44 -10.35 7.30
C GLU A 196 25.14 -10.54 5.94
N ASN A 197 24.88 -9.67 4.97
CA ASN A 197 25.43 -9.71 3.61
C ASN A 197 26.06 -8.37 3.18
N PRO A 198 27.18 -7.93 3.81
CA PRO A 198 27.71 -6.58 3.59
C PRO A 198 28.14 -6.27 2.14
N SER A 199 28.47 -7.29 1.35
CA SER A 199 28.81 -7.12 -0.08
C SER A 199 27.61 -6.71 -0.95
N GLU A 200 26.40 -6.94 -0.46
CA GLU A 200 25.15 -6.59 -1.12
C GLU A 200 24.49 -5.34 -0.53
N ALA A 201 25.16 -4.68 0.42
CA ALA A 201 24.67 -3.45 1.01
C ALA A 201 24.55 -2.35 -0.05
N LYS A 202 23.53 -1.49 0.08
CA LYS A 202 23.23 -0.36 -0.81
C LYS A 202 22.73 -0.76 -2.20
N GLN A 203 22.32 -2.02 -2.39
CA GLN A 203 21.57 -2.37 -3.60
C GLN A 203 20.18 -1.71 -3.55
N SER A 204 19.60 -1.48 -4.73
CA SER A 204 18.30 -0.82 -4.81
C SER A 204 17.17 -1.80 -4.49
N HIS A 205 16.27 -1.41 -3.60
CA HIS A 205 15.15 -2.24 -3.14
C HIS A 205 13.81 -1.56 -3.38
N ALA A 206 12.81 -2.36 -3.74
CA ALA A 206 11.47 -1.89 -4.05
C ALA A 206 10.37 -2.71 -3.42
N ILE A 207 9.23 -2.07 -3.17
CA ILE A 207 7.96 -2.76 -2.90
C ILE A 207 6.90 -2.36 -3.93
N LEU A 208 5.95 -3.26 -4.18
CA LEU A 208 4.73 -3.00 -4.96
C LEU A 208 3.52 -3.00 -4.03
N ILE A 209 2.67 -1.99 -4.13
CA ILE A 209 1.42 -1.89 -3.37
C ILE A 209 0.25 -1.74 -4.35
N CYS A 210 -0.68 -2.69 -4.33
CA CYS A 210 -1.93 -2.60 -5.09
C CYS A 210 -3.11 -2.14 -4.23
N THR A 211 -3.79 -1.10 -4.69
CA THR A 211 -4.84 -0.42 -3.92
C THR A 211 -5.96 0.14 -4.83
N HIS A 212 -6.72 1.11 -4.33
CA HIS A 212 -7.87 1.76 -4.98
C HIS A 212 -7.58 3.22 -5.28
N ALA A 213 -8.48 3.90 -5.99
CA ALA A 213 -8.21 5.26 -6.46
C ALA A 213 -7.99 6.27 -5.33
N ALA A 214 -8.91 6.34 -4.36
CA ALA A 214 -8.82 7.30 -3.26
C ALA A 214 -7.64 7.00 -2.32
N PRO A 215 -7.41 5.76 -1.86
CA PRO A 215 -6.20 5.40 -1.13
C PRO A 215 -4.91 5.68 -1.90
N LEU A 216 -4.84 5.50 -3.23
CA LEU A 216 -3.63 5.82 -4.01
C LEU A 216 -3.30 7.31 -3.96
N ILE A 217 -4.30 8.18 -4.12
CA ILE A 217 -4.11 9.64 -3.98
C ILE A 217 -3.62 9.96 -2.56
N ALA A 218 -4.29 9.41 -1.54
CA ALA A 218 -3.94 9.63 -0.15
C ALA A 218 -2.52 9.13 0.18
N MET A 219 -2.12 7.98 -0.38
CA MET A 219 -0.75 7.46 -0.27
C MET A 219 0.25 8.38 -0.93
N GLY A 220 -0.03 8.89 -2.13
CA GLY A 220 0.84 9.85 -2.80
C GLY A 220 1.09 11.09 -1.96
N ARG A 221 0.04 11.64 -1.34
CA ARG A 221 0.13 12.76 -0.39
C ARG A 221 0.89 12.39 0.88
N ALA A 222 0.62 11.21 1.46
CA ALA A 222 1.31 10.72 2.65
C ALA A 222 2.81 10.47 2.44
N LEU A 223 3.19 9.92 1.29
CA LEU A 223 4.59 9.67 0.91
C LEU A 223 5.34 10.97 0.63
N THR A 224 4.71 11.92 -0.08
CA THR A 224 5.35 13.20 -0.39
C THR A 224 5.33 14.19 0.78
N GLY A 225 4.41 14.00 1.73
CA GLY A 225 4.09 14.93 2.79
C GLY A 225 3.31 16.16 2.32
N ASN A 226 2.85 16.17 1.07
CA ASN A 226 2.15 17.30 0.48
C ASN A 226 0.64 17.09 0.58
N MET A 227 0.04 17.58 1.66
CA MET A 227 -1.42 17.66 1.80
C MET A 227 -1.88 19.04 1.29
N PRO A 228 -2.62 19.13 0.18
CA PRO A 228 -3.14 20.40 -0.30
C PRO A 228 -4.26 20.91 0.62
N GLU A 229 -4.41 22.24 0.71
CA GLU A 229 -5.54 22.86 1.42
C GLU A 229 -6.88 22.47 0.78
N ASP A 230 -6.93 22.47 -0.56
CA ASP A 230 -8.05 21.94 -1.34
C ASP A 230 -7.81 20.47 -1.66
N THR A 231 -8.61 19.59 -1.05
CA THR A 231 -8.53 18.14 -1.27
C THR A 231 -8.87 17.71 -2.69
N CYS A 232 -9.51 18.58 -3.49
CA CYS A 232 -9.89 18.34 -4.88
C CYS A 232 -8.75 18.54 -5.88
N VAL A 233 -7.57 18.99 -5.45
CA VAL A 233 -6.39 19.11 -6.33
C VAL A 233 -6.06 17.76 -6.97
N GLU A 234 -5.92 17.77 -8.31
CA GLU A 234 -5.54 16.59 -9.11
C GLU A 234 -4.01 16.41 -9.15
N ASP A 235 -3.42 16.11 -8.00
CA ASP A 235 -1.97 15.90 -7.82
C ASP A 235 -1.50 14.48 -8.20
N PHE A 236 -2.37 13.49 -8.08
CA PHE A 236 -2.10 12.10 -8.46
C PHE A 236 -3.10 11.56 -9.48
N ARG A 237 -2.63 10.69 -10.38
CA ARG A 237 -3.40 10.13 -11.49
C ARG A 237 -3.68 8.63 -11.29
N PRO A 238 -4.71 8.24 -10.50
CA PRO A 238 -5.01 6.86 -10.20
C PRO A 238 -5.79 6.16 -11.33
N PHE A 239 -5.22 6.05 -12.53
CA PHE A 239 -5.87 5.30 -13.61
C PHE A 239 -5.88 3.79 -13.31
N THR A 240 -6.78 3.03 -13.94
CA THR A 240 -6.87 1.57 -13.71
C THR A 240 -5.60 0.87 -14.17
N ALA A 241 -5.02 0.02 -13.31
CA ALA A 241 -3.74 -0.67 -13.55
C ALA A 241 -2.57 0.26 -13.91
N SER A 242 -2.66 1.55 -13.60
CA SER A 242 -1.52 2.46 -13.79
C SER A 242 -0.42 2.18 -12.77
N LEU A 243 0.81 2.58 -13.09
CA LEU A 243 1.93 2.53 -12.16
C LEU A 243 2.36 3.94 -11.74
N SER A 244 2.47 4.18 -10.44
CA SER A 244 3.12 5.38 -9.90
C SER A 244 4.39 4.99 -9.16
N THR A 245 5.47 5.72 -9.38
CA THR A 245 6.80 5.39 -8.88
C THR A 245 7.27 6.48 -7.93
N PHE A 246 7.67 6.08 -6.72
CA PHE A 246 8.18 6.95 -5.67
C PHE A 246 9.61 6.56 -5.32
N VAL A 247 10.49 7.56 -5.24
CA VAL A 247 11.89 7.40 -4.84
C VAL A 247 12.10 8.07 -3.50
N ARG A 248 12.71 7.37 -2.55
CA ARG A 248 12.99 7.94 -1.23
C ARG A 248 13.97 9.11 -1.37
N ARG A 249 13.74 10.17 -0.59
CA ARG A 249 14.67 11.30 -0.53
C ARG A 249 15.97 10.89 0.17
N VAL A 250 17.09 11.22 -0.45
CA VAL A 250 18.42 11.01 0.14
C VAL A 250 18.73 12.18 1.08
N GLY A 251 18.99 11.92 2.36
CA GLY A 251 19.55 12.93 3.27
C GLY A 251 18.59 13.69 4.21
N SER A 252 17.41 13.16 4.52
CA SER A 252 16.48 13.76 5.49
C SER A 252 16.12 12.84 6.68
N GLY A 253 17.04 11.95 7.06
CA GLY A 253 16.98 11.21 8.32
C GLY A 253 18.00 11.79 9.30
N ALA A 254 17.51 12.34 10.41
CA ALA A 254 18.23 13.10 11.44
C ALA A 254 18.66 14.51 11.02
N GLY A 255 17.86 15.50 11.40
CA GLY A 255 18.34 16.88 11.49
C GLY A 255 19.44 16.95 12.55
N ASP A 256 20.69 17.00 12.10
CA ASP A 256 21.76 17.68 12.83
C ASP A 256 21.36 19.15 12.94
N GLY A 257 20.66 19.46 14.02
CA GLY A 257 20.43 20.83 14.44
C GLY A 257 21.71 21.40 15.01
N ASP A 258 22.63 21.86 14.16
CA ASP A 258 23.60 22.86 14.60
C ASP A 258 22.89 24.22 14.68
N GLY A 259 22.92 24.79 15.87
CA GLY A 259 22.10 25.93 16.24
C GLY A 259 22.72 27.24 15.78
N ASN A 260 21.90 28.12 15.17
CA ASN A 260 21.73 29.45 15.74
C ASN A 260 20.58 30.22 15.10
N ARG A 261 19.77 30.83 15.97
CA ARG A 261 18.96 32.05 15.78
C ARG A 261 17.77 31.91 14.82
N ASP A 262 16.70 31.32 15.35
CA ASP A 262 15.33 31.87 15.29
C ASP A 262 14.30 30.89 15.92
N ARG A 263 14.68 30.17 16.97
CA ARG A 263 13.82 29.17 17.65
C ARG A 263 13.01 29.72 18.85
N ASP A 264 13.01 31.03 19.09
CA ASP A 264 12.34 31.65 20.24
C ASP A 264 11.11 32.51 19.90
N ARG A 265 10.54 32.40 18.69
CA ARG A 265 9.29 33.14 18.36
C ARG A 265 8.06 32.30 18.03
N ASP A 266 8.20 31.01 17.74
CA ASP A 266 7.05 30.14 17.39
C ASP A 266 6.82 29.00 18.38
N ARG A 267 7.50 29.00 19.54
CA ARG A 267 7.32 27.96 20.57
C ARG A 267 6.11 28.19 21.50
N ASP A 268 5.48 29.36 21.43
CA ASP A 268 4.34 29.77 22.28
C ASP A 268 3.00 29.86 21.52
N ARG A 269 2.86 29.21 20.36
CA ARG A 269 1.60 29.17 19.61
C ARG A 269 1.14 27.78 19.20
N TYR A 270 1.34 26.77 20.04
CA TYR A 270 0.48 25.59 19.99
C TYR A 270 0.08 25.20 21.40
N VAL A 271 -1.22 25.29 21.64
CA VAL A 271 -1.88 24.91 22.88
C VAL A 271 -1.55 23.45 23.16
N ASP A 272 -0.80 23.23 24.23
CA ASP A 272 -0.64 21.95 24.91
C ASP A 272 -2.03 21.44 25.31
N GLY A 273 -2.57 20.51 24.50
CA GLY A 273 -3.93 20.01 24.66
C GLY A 273 -4.56 19.31 23.44
N SER A 274 -3.79 18.82 22.46
CA SER A 274 -4.35 18.03 21.35
C SER A 274 -4.38 16.55 21.72
N ASP A 275 -5.57 15.96 21.75
CA ASP A 275 -5.77 14.51 21.64
C ASP A 275 -4.83 13.96 20.54
N VAL A 276 -3.95 13.04 20.91
CA VAL A 276 -3.12 12.36 19.93
C VAL A 276 -4.05 11.47 19.14
N ASP A 277 -4.26 11.73 17.86
CA ASP A 277 -5.09 10.87 17.03
C ASP A 277 -4.46 9.46 16.98
N VAL A 278 -5.27 8.47 17.37
CA VAL A 278 -4.90 7.06 17.43
C VAL A 278 -5.79 6.26 16.48
N ILE A 279 -5.19 5.55 15.53
CA ILE A 279 -5.88 4.68 14.58
C ILE A 279 -5.46 3.24 14.87
N SER A 280 -6.43 2.39 15.23
CA SER A 280 -6.20 0.98 15.63
C SER A 280 -5.10 0.81 16.70
N GLY A 281 -4.99 1.76 17.64
CA GLY A 281 -3.95 1.74 18.69
C GLY A 281 -2.60 2.35 18.28
N ASN A 282 -2.44 2.79 17.03
CA ASN A 282 -1.22 3.42 16.54
C ASN A 282 -1.37 4.94 16.48
N LYS A 283 -0.35 5.66 16.95
CA LYS A 283 -0.26 7.11 16.81
C LYS A 283 -0.09 7.49 15.34
N VAL A 284 -0.87 8.46 14.86
CA VAL A 284 -0.71 9.00 13.51
C VAL A 284 0.68 9.65 13.37
N PRO A 285 1.48 9.28 12.35
CA PRO A 285 2.81 9.87 12.17
C PRO A 285 2.71 11.33 11.72
N ARG A 286 3.74 12.13 12.02
CA ARG A 286 3.84 13.49 11.47
C ARG A 286 4.30 13.41 10.01
N TRP A 287 3.36 13.31 9.08
CA TRP A 287 3.65 13.15 7.65
C TRP A 287 3.46 14.43 6.83
N GLN A 288 2.64 15.37 7.29
CA GLN A 288 2.32 16.60 6.55
C GLN A 288 3.46 17.64 6.57
N GLY A 289 3.32 18.71 5.77
CA GLY A 289 4.29 19.81 5.71
C GLY A 289 5.57 19.46 4.95
N GLY A 290 5.45 18.57 3.95
CA GLY A 290 6.57 18.11 3.14
C GLY A 290 7.45 17.05 3.81
N VAL A 291 7.10 16.58 5.01
CA VAL A 291 7.89 15.56 5.74
C VAL A 291 7.80 14.21 5.03
N GLY A 292 6.58 13.72 4.83
CA GLY A 292 6.28 12.41 4.28
C GLY A 292 6.61 11.25 5.23
N VAL A 293 5.87 10.16 5.15
CA VAL A 293 6.14 8.94 5.93
C VAL A 293 7.47 8.29 5.54
N GLY A 294 8.16 7.66 6.48
CA GLY A 294 9.45 6.99 6.23
C GLY A 294 10.56 7.92 5.72
N GLY A 295 10.55 9.20 6.08
CA GLY A 295 11.58 10.16 5.67
C GLY A 295 11.35 10.84 4.32
N GLY A 296 10.18 10.62 3.71
CA GLY A 296 9.70 11.39 2.56
C GLY A 296 10.17 10.89 1.20
N TRP A 297 9.31 11.09 0.20
CA TRP A 297 9.46 10.50 -1.14
C TRP A 297 9.18 11.52 -2.24
N ASN A 298 9.81 11.30 -3.40
CA ASN A 298 9.57 12.05 -4.63
C ASN A 298 8.80 11.16 -5.60
N CYS A 299 7.65 11.64 -6.10
CA CYS A 299 6.92 10.98 -7.18
C CYS A 299 7.66 11.26 -8.50
N VAL A 300 8.22 10.23 -9.12
CA VAL A 300 8.98 10.31 -10.39
C VAL A 300 8.20 9.71 -11.57
N GLY A 301 7.13 8.96 -11.29
CA GLY A 301 6.14 8.51 -12.27
C GLY A 301 4.75 8.59 -11.64
N ASN A 302 3.78 9.17 -12.35
CA ASN A 302 2.46 9.49 -11.80
C ASN A 302 1.35 8.97 -12.73
N GLY A 303 0.88 7.75 -12.45
CA GLY A 303 -0.18 7.11 -13.22
C GLY A 303 0.25 6.70 -14.63
N GLU A 304 1.42 6.07 -14.77
CA GLU A 304 1.91 5.58 -16.06
C GLU A 304 1.03 4.44 -16.59
N CYS A 305 0.62 4.56 -17.85
CA CYS A 305 -0.21 3.59 -18.59
C CYS A 305 0.32 3.36 -20.02
N GLY A 306 1.61 3.66 -20.26
CA GLY A 306 2.21 3.62 -21.60
C GLY A 306 2.73 2.24 -22.03
N PHE A 307 2.58 1.23 -21.18
CA PHE A 307 3.00 -0.15 -21.40
C PHE A 307 1.87 -1.01 -21.97
#